data_AF-A0A3D5A2U6-F1
#
_entry.id   AF-A0A3D5A2U6-F1
#
_cell.length_a   1.000
_cell.length_b   1.000
_cell.length_c   1.000
_cell.angle_alpha   90.00
_cell.angle_beta   90.00
_cell.angle_gamma   90.00
#
_symmetry.space_group_name_H-M   'P 1'
#
loop_
_entity.id
_entity.type
_entity.pdbx_description
1 polymer ?
#
loop_
_entity_poly.entity_id
_entity_poly.type
_entity_poly.pdbx_seq_one_letter_code
_entity_poly.pdbx_strand_id
1 'polypeptide(L)'
;MALLTREHLEWRIKCDFGDDADEALRIIDRYGAGKREDGGVLVQLACVVMAEGDISELCKVVATAKVDYRDVLAALQARHGAHWHGDA
;
A
#
# COMPACT_ATOMS: atom_id res chain seq x y z
N MET A 1 -12.97 -6.18 12.86
CA MET A 1 -12.08 -5.69 11.77
C MET A 1 -11.31 -4.52 12.33
N ALA A 2 -9.99 -4.63 12.47
CA ALA A 2 -9.19 -3.46 12.84
C ALA A 2 -9.43 -2.36 11.80
N LEU A 3 -9.75 -1.14 12.25
CA LEU A 3 -9.86 0.01 11.35
C LEU A 3 -8.46 0.27 10.81
N LEU A 4 -8.27 0.12 9.50
CA LEU A 4 -7.01 0.51 8.85
C LEU A 4 -6.91 2.04 8.90
N THR A 5 -5.98 2.53 9.71
CA THR A 5 -5.75 3.96 9.91
C THR A 5 -4.50 4.42 9.17
N ARG A 6 -4.40 5.74 8.97
CA ARG A 6 -3.19 6.37 8.45
C ARG A 6 -1.96 6.07 9.32
N GLU A 7 -2.14 6.06 10.65
CA GLU A 7 -1.05 5.72 11.59
C GLU A 7 -0.52 4.30 11.36
N HIS A 8 -1.40 3.33 11.05
CA HIS A 8 -0.98 1.97 10.75
C HIS A 8 -0.19 1.89 9.43
N LEU A 9 -0.60 2.65 8.41
CA LEU A 9 0.15 2.77 7.16
C LEU A 9 1.55 3.34 7.38
N GLU A 10 1.64 4.44 8.14
CA GLU A 10 2.93 5.09 8.44
C GLU A 10 3.85 4.17 9.25
N TRP A 11 3.31 3.46 10.24
CA TRP A 11 4.06 2.46 10.98
C TRP A 11 4.58 1.35 10.06
N ARG A 12 3.74 0.81 9.17
CA ARG A 12 4.14 -0.25 8.25
C ARG A 12 5.23 0.20 7.27
N ILE A 13 5.11 1.40 6.72
CA ILE A 13 6.13 1.96 5.83
C ILE A 13 7.46 2.11 6.55
N LYS A 14 7.46 2.60 7.80
CA LYS A 14 8.69 2.71 8.61
C LYS A 14 9.34 1.35 8.86
N CYS A 15 8.54 0.31 9.11
CA CYS A 15 9.05 -1.04 9.29
C CYS A 15 9.61 -1.66 8.01
N ASP A 16 8.91 -1.52 6.89
CA ASP A 16 9.25 -2.22 5.65
C ASP A 16 10.35 -1.49 4.84
N PHE A 17 10.40 -0.15 4.88
CA PHE A 17 11.29 0.67 4.04
C PHE A 17 12.48 1.30 4.79
N GLY A 18 12.50 1.27 6.13
CA GLY A 18 13.63 1.77 6.92
C GLY A 18 14.02 3.22 6.57
N ASP A 19 15.26 3.42 6.11
CA ASP A 19 15.78 4.74 5.73
C ASP A 19 15.02 5.38 4.56
N ASP A 20 14.38 4.57 3.71
CA ASP A 20 13.60 5.05 2.55
C ASP A 20 12.14 5.36 2.91
N ALA A 21 11.75 5.26 4.18
CA ALA A 21 10.35 5.45 4.62
C ALA A 21 9.75 6.81 4.21
N ASP A 22 10.55 7.89 4.26
CA ASP A 22 10.10 9.22 3.84
C ASP A 22 9.81 9.28 2.34
N GLU A 23 10.59 8.58 1.51
CA GLU A 23 10.35 8.50 0.08
C GLU A 23 9.12 7.63 -0.22
N ALA A 24 9.00 6.49 0.44
CA ALA A 24 7.84 5.61 0.34
C ALA A 24 6.54 6.33 0.70
N LEU A 25 6.55 7.15 1.75
CA LEU A 25 5.41 8.00 2.13
C LEU A 25 5.04 8.99 1.02
N ARG A 26 6.02 9.67 0.41
CA ARG A 26 5.76 10.58 -0.72
C ARG A 26 5.26 9.85 -1.95
N ILE A 27 5.65 8.59 -2.17
CA ILE A 27 5.13 7.77 -3.27
C ILE A 27 3.68 7.39 -3.00
N ILE A 28 3.38 6.88 -1.80
CA ILE A 28 2.04 6.38 -1.48
C ILE A 28 1.00 7.49 -1.41
N ASP A 29 1.40 8.68 -0.97
CA ASP A 29 0.53 9.87 -0.94
C ASP A 29 0.13 10.37 -2.33
N ARG A 30 0.84 9.93 -3.38
CA ARG A 30 0.40 10.18 -4.76
C ARG A 30 -0.84 9.37 -5.11
N TYR A 31 -1.17 8.30 -4.37
CA TYR A 31 -2.42 7.56 -4.48
C TYR A 31 -3.45 8.10 -3.47
N GLY A 32 -4.63 8.50 -3.93
CA GLY A 32 -5.69 9.17 -3.17
C GLY A 32 -5.86 10.67 -3.49
N ALA A 33 -5.04 11.23 -4.39
CA ALA A 33 -5.12 12.63 -4.82
C ALA A 33 -6.15 12.86 -5.96
N GLY A 34 -6.58 11.79 -6.64
CA GLY A 34 -7.53 11.83 -7.75
C GLY A 34 -8.98 11.56 -7.30
N LYS A 35 -9.95 12.25 -7.91
CA LYS A 35 -11.40 12.11 -7.63
C LYS A 35 -12.00 10.70 -7.83
N ARG A 36 -11.23 9.74 -8.37
CA ARG A 36 -11.67 8.36 -8.69
C ARG A 36 -10.84 7.29 -7.98
N GLU A 37 -9.94 7.69 -7.07
CA GLU A 37 -9.11 6.76 -6.31
C GLU A 37 -9.89 6.31 -5.07
N ASP A 38 -10.88 5.45 -5.30
CA ASP A 38 -11.62 4.78 -4.24
C ASP A 38 -10.74 3.71 -3.56
N GLY A 39 -10.99 3.45 -2.27
CA GLY A 39 -10.26 2.42 -1.51
C GLY A 39 -9.26 2.94 -0.46
N GLY A 40 -8.94 4.24 -0.46
CA GLY A 40 -8.28 4.95 0.65
C GLY A 40 -7.06 4.23 1.25
N VAL A 41 -7.00 4.16 2.59
CA VAL A 41 -5.88 3.55 3.34
C VAL A 41 -5.71 2.06 3.02
N LEU A 42 -6.78 1.33 2.68
CA LEU A 42 -6.71 -0.11 2.36
C LEU A 42 -5.82 -0.36 1.13
N VAL A 43 -6.04 0.41 0.06
CA VAL A 43 -5.25 0.26 -1.18
C VAL A 43 -3.82 0.78 -0.96
N GLN A 44 -3.66 1.85 -0.19
CA GLN A 44 -2.32 2.32 0.17
C GLN A 44 -1.52 1.23 0.90
N LEU A 45 -2.13 0.56 1.87
CA LEU A 45 -1.49 -0.55 2.59
C LEU A 45 -1.20 -1.73 1.65
N ALA A 46 -2.12 -2.06 0.75
CA ALA A 46 -1.93 -3.10 -0.26
C ALA A 46 -0.69 -2.85 -1.13
N CYS A 47 -0.50 -1.61 -1.59
CA CYS A 47 0.67 -1.24 -2.36
C CYS A 47 1.97 -1.39 -1.56
N VAL A 48 1.96 -0.97 -0.29
CA VAL A 48 3.12 -1.08 0.62
C VAL A 48 3.49 -2.55 0.85
N VAL A 49 2.50 -3.41 1.16
CA VAL A 49 2.73 -4.84 1.39
C VAL A 49 3.24 -5.54 0.13
N MET A 50 2.67 -5.24 -1.04
CA MET A 50 3.12 -5.84 -2.30
C MET A 50 4.53 -5.43 -2.71
N ALA A 51 4.98 -4.25 -2.28
CA ALA A 51 6.30 -3.70 -2.61
C ALA A 51 7.43 -4.27 -1.74
N GLU A 52 7.12 -4.85 -0.57
CA GLU A 52 8.08 -5.54 0.31
C GLU A 52 9.37 -4.73 0.60
N GLY A 53 9.23 -3.42 0.80
CA GLY A 53 10.36 -2.52 1.09
C GLY A 53 11.14 -2.02 -0.13
N ASP A 54 10.74 -2.40 -1.36
CA ASP A 54 11.38 -1.93 -2.60
C ASP A 54 10.68 -0.69 -3.17
N ILE A 55 11.40 0.44 -3.25
CA ILE A 55 10.90 1.72 -3.78
C ILE A 55 10.51 1.64 -5.26
N SER A 56 11.28 0.91 -6.07
CA SER A 56 10.99 0.71 -7.48
C SER A 56 9.69 -0.07 -7.65
N GLU A 57 9.51 -1.12 -6.85
CA GLU A 57 8.30 -1.92 -6.86
C GLU A 57 7.10 -1.13 -6.34
N LEU A 58 7.28 -0.34 -5.28
CA LEU A 58 6.24 0.56 -4.77
C LEU A 58 5.74 1.52 -5.85
N CYS A 59 6.65 2.09 -6.64
CA CYS A 59 6.27 2.95 -7.78
C CYS A 59 5.44 2.20 -8.83
N LYS A 60 5.81 0.95 -9.16
CA LYS A 60 5.06 0.13 -10.13
C LYS A 60 3.67 -0.23 -9.61
N VAL A 61 3.59 -0.70 -8.37
CA VAL A 61 2.31 -1.11 -7.77
C VAL A 61 1.37 0.08 -7.62
N VAL A 62 1.87 1.25 -7.21
CA VAL A 62 1.07 2.49 -7.18
C VAL A 62 0.59 2.89 -8.58
N ALA A 63 1.43 2.76 -9.61
CA ALA A 63 1.01 3.04 -10.98
C ALA A 63 -0.11 2.09 -11.44
N THR A 64 -0.03 0.80 -11.10
CA THR A 64 -1.10 -0.18 -11.35
C THR A 64 -2.37 0.18 -10.59
N ALA A 65 -2.27 0.53 -9.31
CA ALA A 65 -3.43 0.90 -8.49
C ALA A 65 -4.20 2.10 -9.05
N LYS A 66 -3.48 3.07 -9.64
CA LYS A 66 -4.08 4.24 -10.29
C LYS A 66 -4.89 3.91 -11.54
N VAL A 67 -4.57 2.80 -12.20
CA VAL A 67 -5.31 2.30 -13.36
C VAL A 67 -6.52 1.51 -12.89
N ASP A 68 -6.30 0.48 -12.05
CA ASP A 68 -7.34 -0.29 -11.39
C ASP A 68 -6.84 -0.84 -10.05
N TYR A 69 -7.33 -0.28 -8.94
CA TYR A 69 -6.94 -0.72 -7.60
C TYR A 69 -7.38 -2.15 -7.29
N ARG A 70 -8.41 -2.67 -7.97
CA ARG A 70 -8.93 -4.02 -7.74
C ARG A 70 -7.92 -5.06 -8.18
N ASP A 71 -7.10 -4.77 -9.19
CA ASP A 71 -6.02 -5.65 -9.63
C ASP A 71 -4.96 -5.80 -8.54
N VAL A 72 -4.62 -4.70 -7.86
CA VAL A 72 -3.67 -4.73 -6.73
C VAL A 72 -4.26 -5.52 -5.56
N LEU A 73 -5.53 -5.29 -5.21
CA LEU A 73 -6.20 -6.05 -4.15
C LEU A 73 -6.31 -7.54 -4.48
N ALA A 74 -6.63 -7.89 -5.73
CA ALA A 74 -6.71 -9.27 -6.19
C ALA A 74 -5.33 -9.96 -6.16
N ALA A 75 -4.28 -9.27 -6.62
CA ALA A 75 -2.91 -9.77 -6.59
C ALA A 75 -2.43 -9.99 -5.14
N LEU A 76 -2.72 -9.05 -4.25
CA LEU A 76 -2.42 -9.17 -2.82
C LEU A 76 -3.15 -10.36 -2.18
N GLN A 77 -4.43 -10.53 -2.47
CA GLN A 77 -5.22 -11.66 -1.98
C GLN A 77 -4.68 -12.99 -2.51
N ALA A 78 -4.27 -13.04 -3.78
CA ALA A 78 -3.68 -14.24 -4.37
C ALA A 78 -2.32 -14.60 -3.73
N ARG A 79 -1.52 -13.60 -3.37
CA ARG A 79 -0.17 -13.77 -2.81
C ARG A 79 -0.17 -14.07 -1.31
N HIS A 80 -1.01 -13.39 -0.54
CA HIS A 80 -0.98 -13.42 0.94
C HIS A 80 -2.28 -13.96 1.58
N GLY A 81 -3.27 -14.37 0.78
CA GLY A 81 -4.57 -14.80 1.28
C GLY A 81 -5.41 -13.64 1.84
N ALA A 82 -6.38 -13.92 2.71
CA ALA A 82 -7.27 -12.90 3.28
C ALA A 82 -6.70 -12.21 4.54
N HIS A 83 -5.54 -12.65 5.05
CA HIS A 83 -4.99 -12.23 6.35
C HIS A 83 -3.79 -11.27 6.23
N TRP A 84 -3.52 -10.72 5.05
CA TRP A 84 -2.36 -9.85 4.78
C TRP A 84 -2.30 -8.57 5.61
N HIS A 85 -3.42 -8.14 6.19
CA HIS A 85 -3.52 -6.95 7.04
C HIS A 85 -3.32 -7.25 8.54
N GLY A 86 -3.01 -8.51 8.91
CA GLY A 86 -2.84 -8.90 10.31
C GLY A 86 -1.80 -10.00 10.47
N ASP A 87 -0.64 -9.62 10.97
CA ASP A 87 -0.02 -10.20 12.17
C ASP A 87 1.12 -9.26 12.61
N ALA A 88 0.90 -8.61 13.76
CA ALA A 88 1.95 -8.13 14.66
C ALA A 88 1.89 -9.05 15.89
#